data_AF-F3FWE9-F1
#
_entry.id   AF-F3FWE9-F1
#
_cell.length_a   1.000
_cell.length_b   1.000
_cell.length_c   1.000
_cell.angle_alpha   90.00
_cell.angle_beta   90.00
_cell.angle_gamma   90.00
#
_symmetry.space_group_name_H-M   'P 1'
#
loop_
_entity.id
_entity.type
_entity.pdbx_description
1 polymer ?
#
loop_
_entity_poly.entity_id
_entity_poly.type
_entity_poly.pdbx_seq_one_letter_code
_entity_poly.pdbx_strand_id
1 'polypeptide(L)' 'MTTVTSNTHAISINPATGEQIAHYAFESAAALDQSLSRAAAGFSGCD' A
#
# COMPACT_ATOMS: atom_id res chain seq x y z
N MET A 1 -11.66 13.42 12.11
CA MET A 1 -11.14 13.69 10.75
C MET A 1 -9.82 12.98 10.62
N THR A 2 -9.73 11.98 9.74
CA THR A 2 -8.45 11.36 9.37
C THR A 2 -7.76 12.27 8.37
N THR A 3 -6.59 12.79 8.75
CA THR A 3 -5.78 13.63 7.88
C THR A 3 -5.11 12.74 6.83
N VAL A 4 -5.65 12.74 5.61
CA VAL A 4 -5.10 12.02 4.45
C VAL A 4 -4.05 12.90 3.79
N THR A 5 -2.79 12.46 3.83
CA THR A 5 -1.66 13.14 3.20
C THR A 5 -0.80 12.13 2.46
N SER A 6 0.05 12.62 1.55
CA SER A 6 1.02 11.78 0.82
C SER A 6 2.03 11.06 1.73
N ASN A 7 2.12 11.44 3.02
CA ASN A 7 2.98 10.77 4.00
C ASN A 7 2.34 9.51 4.61
N THR A 8 1.02 9.42 4.59
CA THR A 8 0.28 8.30 5.23
C THR A 8 -0.53 7.48 4.24
N HIS A 9 -0.78 8.03 3.05
CA HIS A 9 -1.60 7.41 2.02
C HIS A 9 -0.98 7.59 0.63
N ALA A 10 -1.17 6.60 -0.24
CA ALA A 10 -1.06 6.79 -1.68
C ALA A 10 -2.35 7.48 -2.15
N ILE A 11 -2.22 8.57 -2.90
CA ILE A 11 -3.34 9.36 -3.41
C ILE A 11 -3.43 9.17 -4.92
N SER A 12 -4.58 8.71 -5.40
CA SER A 12 -4.87 8.64 -6.83
C SER A 12 -5.48 9.97 -7.28
N ILE A 13 -4.81 10.64 -8.21
CA ILE A 13 -5.21 11.94 -8.75
C ILE A 13 -5.32 11.84 -10.26
N ASN A 14 -6.40 12.37 -10.83
CA ASN A 14 -6.55 12.53 -12.27
C ASN A 14 -5.55 13.59 -12.77
N PRO A 15 -4.57 13.23 -13.62
CA PRO A 15 -3.58 14.21 -14.10
C PRO A 15 -4.17 15.25 -15.06
N ALA A 16 -5.32 14.98 -15.69
CA ALA A 16 -5.96 15.91 -16.62
C ALA A 16 -6.80 16.98 -15.92
N THR A 17 -7.31 16.71 -14.72
CA THR A 17 -8.26 17.60 -14.01
C THR A 17 -7.82 17.98 -12.59
N GLY A 18 -6.84 17.28 -12.01
CA GLY A 18 -6.40 17.45 -10.62
C GLY A 18 -7.36 16.85 -9.58
N GLU A 19 -8.41 16.15 -10.01
CA GLU A 19 -9.39 15.54 -9.11
C GLU A 19 -8.78 14.35 -8.34
N GLN A 20 -8.97 14.31 -7.02
CA GLN A 20 -8.62 13.16 -6.19
C GLN A 20 -9.68 12.06 -6.36
N ILE A 21 -9.28 10.95 -6.97
CA ILE A 21 -10.18 9.82 -7.29
C ILE A 21 -10.25 8.85 -6.10
N ALA A 22 -9.13 8.57 -5.45
CA ALA A 22 -9.04 7.59 -4.36
C ALA A 22 -7.85 7.87 -3.44
N HIS A 23 -7.85 7.23 -2.27
CA HIS A 23 -6.70 7.20 -1.35
C HIS A 23 -6.58 5.82 -0.71
N TYR A 24 -5.34 5.39 -0.47
CA TYR A 24 -5.00 4.09 0.08
C TYR A 24 -4.02 4.27 1.22
N ALA A 25 -4.38 3.82 2.42
CA ALA A 25 -3.48 3.90 3.56
C ALA A 25 -2.25 3.02 3.34
N PHE A 26 -1.08 3.49 3.77
CA PHE A 26 0.12 2.66 3.76
C PHE A 26 0.00 1.49 4.71
N GLU A 27 0.69 0.40 4.36
CA GLU A 27 0.68 -0.83 5.12
C GLU A 27 1.37 -0.62 6.48
N SER A 28 0.87 -1.31 7.51
CA SER A 28 1.56 -1.36 8.81
C SER A 28 2.78 -2.27 8.74
N ALA A 29 3.79 -2.03 9.58
CA ALA A 29 5.00 -2.86 9.65
C ALA A 29 4.69 -4.36 9.83
N ALA A 30 3.70 -4.69 10.65
CA ALA A 30 3.26 -6.08 10.85
C ALA A 30 2.62 -6.70 9.59
N ALA A 31 1.91 -5.91 8.78
CA ALA A 31 1.31 -6.38 7.53
C ALA A 31 2.39 -6.61 6.46
N LEU A 32 3.41 -5.73 6.41
CA LEU A 32 4.58 -5.89 5.55
C LEU A 32 5.36 -7.16 5.90
N ASP A 33 5.63 -7.40 7.19
CA ASP A 33 6.33 -8.59 7.66
C ASP A 33 5.61 -9.89 7.25
N GLN A 34 4.29 -9.93 7.44
CA GLN A 34 3.48 -11.07 6.99
C GLN A 34 3.53 -11.26 5.46
N SER A 35 3.49 -10.17 4.68
CA SER A 35 3.62 -10.22 3.22
C SER A 35 4.98 -10.78 2.79
N LEU A 36 6.06 -10.36 3.44
CA LEU A 36 7.41 -10.88 3.18
C LEU A 36 7.54 -12.36 3.58
N SER A 37 7.00 -12.75 4.72
CA SER A 37 6.99 -14.15 5.18
C SER A 37 6.26 -15.07 4.19
N ARG A 38 5.08 -14.65 3.71
CA ARG A 38 4.34 -15.38 2.67
C ARG A 38 5.12 -15.48 1.36
N ALA A 39 5.77 -14.40 0.93
CA ALA A 39 6.58 -14.39 -0.29
C ALA A 39 7.79 -15.33 -0.17
N ALA A 40 8.49 -15.33 0.96
CA ALA A 40 9.62 -16.23 1.23
C ALA A 40 9.21 -17.70 1.26
N ALA A 41 8.07 -18.02 1.91
CA ALA A 41 7.53 -19.38 1.93
C ALA A 41 7.16 -19.86 0.52
N GLY A 42 6.52 -19.01 -0.29
CA GLY A 42 6.17 -19.33 -1.68
C GLY A 42 7.40 -19.53 -2.57
N PHE A 43 8.45 -18.74 -2.39
CA PHE A 43 9.73 -18.92 -3.09
C PHE A 43 10.40 -20.24 -2.71
N SER A 44 10.39 -20.61 -1.43
CA SER A 44 11.01 -21.85 -0.93
C SER A 44 10.21 -23.11 -1.22
N GLY A 45 8.92 -23.01 -1.54
CA GLY A 45 8.01 -24.13 -1.78
C GLY A 45 7.93 -24.61 -3.23
N CYS A 46 8.77 -24.08 -4.13
CA CYS A 46 8.98 -24.61 -5.47
C CYS A 46 10.15 -25.61 -5.45
N ASP A 47 9.98 -26.72 -4.73
CA ASP A 47 10.77 -27.95 -4.86
C ASP A 47 9.80 -29.14 -4.83
#